data_AF-A0A442T203-F1
#
_entry.id   AF-A0A442T203-F1
#
_cell.length_a   1.000
_cell.length_b   1.000
_cell.length_c   1.000
_cell.angle_alpha   90.00
_cell.angle_beta   90.00
_cell.angle_gamma   90.00
#
_symmetry.space_group_name_H-M   'P 1'
#
loop_
_entity.id
_entity.type
_entity.pdbx_description
1 polymer ?
#
loop_
_entity_poly.entity_id
_entity_poly.type
_entity_poly.pdbx_seq_one_letter_code
_entity_poly.pdbx_strand_id
1 'polypeptide(L)' 'MTQDSPQALSDPGPSRSKTRRRELLAFLALAFGIWPIVAVGVVGGYGFLVWMYQIVFGPPGPPGG' A
#
# COMPACT_ATOMS: atom_id res chain seq x y z
N MET A 1 23.98 -52.31 20.76
CA MET A 1 23.81 -51.79 19.38
C MET A 1 22.67 -50.77 19.43
N THR A 2 22.97 -49.55 19.87
CA THR A 2 22.05 -48.41 19.90
C THR A 2 22.74 -47.32 19.10
N GLN A 3 22.42 -47.23 17.80
CA GLN A 3 22.88 -46.12 16.98
C GLN A 3 22.08 -44.89 17.40
N ASP A 4 22.76 -43.98 18.09
CA ASP A 4 22.35 -42.59 18.25
C ASP A 4 22.16 -42.01 16.86
N SER A 5 20.91 -41.72 16.50
CA SER A 5 20.55 -41.16 15.21
C SER A 5 21.06 -39.72 15.13
N PRO A 6 22.00 -39.37 14.23
CA PRO A 6 22.39 -37.97 14.02
C PRO A 6 21.34 -37.29 13.13
N GLN A 7 20.13 -37.09 13.67
CA GLN A 7 18.99 -36.50 12.96
C GLN A 7 18.63 -35.09 13.45
N ALA A 8 19.44 -34.46 14.30
CA ALA A 8 19.00 -33.28 15.06
C ALA A 8 19.58 -31.91 14.64
N LEU A 9 20.49 -31.79 13.66
CA LEU A 9 21.22 -30.52 13.48
C LEU A 9 21.40 -30.02 12.04
N SER A 10 20.41 -30.20 11.18
CA SER A 10 20.40 -29.53 9.87
C SER A 10 19.00 -29.16 9.42
N ASP A 11 18.23 -28.51 10.29
CA ASP A 11 17.22 -27.57 9.83
C ASP A 11 17.88 -26.18 9.80
N PRO A 12 18.22 -25.62 8.63
CA PRO A 12 18.42 -24.18 8.53
C PRO A 12 17.04 -23.54 8.71
N GLY A 13 16.57 -23.52 9.97
CA GLY A 13 15.33 -22.86 10.36
C GLY A 13 15.32 -21.46 9.75
N PRO A 14 14.17 -21.01 9.21
CA PRO A 14 14.10 -19.84 8.35
C PRO A 14 14.83 -18.68 9.02
N SER A 15 15.97 -18.30 8.42
CA SER A 15 16.82 -17.23 8.92
C SER A 15 15.92 -16.03 9.24
N ARG A 16 15.87 -15.61 10.51
CA ARG A 16 14.98 -14.56 11.05
C ARG A 16 14.90 -13.29 10.19
N SER A 17 15.94 -13.03 9.40
CA SER A 17 16.04 -11.98 8.39
C SER A 17 15.04 -12.08 7.23
N LYS A 18 14.68 -13.30 6.79
CA LYS A 18 13.70 -13.54 5.70
C LYS A 18 12.27 -13.19 6.14
N THR A 19 11.92 -13.44 7.39
CA THR A 19 10.59 -13.10 7.95
C THR A 19 10.40 -11.58 8.01
N ARG A 20 11.41 -10.84 8.51
CA ARG A 20 11.35 -9.38 8.67
C ARG A 20 11.15 -8.63 7.34
N ARG A 21 11.80 -9.10 6.26
CA ARG A 21 11.61 -8.54 4.92
C ARG A 21 10.21 -8.78 4.38
N ARG A 22 9.64 -9.96 4.65
CA ARG A 22 8.28 -10.33 4.20
C ARG A 22 7.21 -9.50 4.90
N GLU A 23 7.39 -9.25 6.20
CA GLU A 23 6.53 -8.35 6.97
C GLU A 23 6.59 -6.92 6.43
N LEU A 24 7.79 -6.37 6.22
CA LEU A 24 7.96 -5.03 5.64
C LEU A 24 7.32 -4.89 4.26
N LEU A 25 7.45 -5.91 3.39
CA LEU A 25 6.79 -5.90 2.08
C LEU A 25 5.27 -5.96 2.20
N ALA A 26 4.72 -6.75 3.14
CA ALA A 26 3.28 -6.79 3.39
C ALA A 26 2.76 -5.46 3.96
N PHE A 27 3.50 -4.84 4.90
CA PHE A 27 3.19 -3.51 5.41
C PHE A 27 3.26 -2.44 4.33
N LEU A 28 4.29 -2.48 3.48
CA LEU A 28 4.44 -1.53 2.39
C LEU A 28 3.33 -1.71 1.36
N ALA A 29 2.99 -2.95 1.00
CA ALA A 29 1.87 -3.24 0.10
C ALA A 29 0.52 -2.77 0.67
N LEU A 30 0.31 -2.93 1.99
CA LEU A 30 -0.91 -2.43 2.64
C LEU A 30 -0.93 -0.90 2.68
N ALA A 31 0.18 -0.26 3.05
CA ALA A 31 0.30 1.18 3.13
C ALA A 31 0.20 1.86 1.76
N PHE A 32 0.97 1.39 0.78
CA PHE A 32 0.90 1.83 -0.63
C PHE A 32 -0.30 1.26 -1.38
N GLY A 33 -1.09 0.38 -0.80
CA GLY A 33 -2.39 0.00 -1.37
C GLY A 33 -3.44 1.04 -1.00
N ILE A 34 -3.63 1.25 0.30
CA ILE A 34 -4.72 2.06 0.83
C ILE A 34 -4.52 3.55 0.52
N TRP A 35 -3.32 4.10 0.76
CA TRP A 35 -3.07 5.53 0.58
C TRP A 35 -3.30 6.06 -0.84
N PRO A 36 -2.78 5.45 -1.91
CA PRO A 36 -3.01 5.97 -3.26
C PRO A 36 -4.46 5.79 -3.71
N ILE A 37 -5.16 4.74 -3.28
CA ILE A 37 -6.59 4.60 -3.57
C ILE A 37 -7.36 5.76 -2.93
N VAL A 38 -7.07 6.07 -1.67
CA VAL A 38 -7.67 7.23 -0.97
C VAL A 38 -7.30 8.54 -1.68
N ALA A 39 -6.04 8.71 -2.09
CA ALA A 39 -5.60 9.91 -2.81
C ALA A 39 -6.36 10.10 -4.14
N VAL A 40 -6.50 9.05 -4.95
CA VAL A 40 -7.26 9.11 -6.21
C VAL A 40 -8.74 9.35 -5.94
N GLY A 41 -9.33 8.70 -4.94
CA GLY A 41 -10.73 8.90 -4.55
C GLY A 41 -11.02 10.34 -4.12
N VAL A 42 -10.16 10.91 -3.26
CA VAL A 42 -10.32 12.29 -2.76
C VAL A 42 -10.06 13.30 -3.86
N VAL A 43 -8.94 13.22 -4.59
CA VAL A 43 -8.58 14.20 -5.62
C VAL A 43 -9.52 14.10 -6.82
N GLY A 44 -9.79 12.88 -7.29
CA GLY A 44 -10.72 12.63 -8.39
C GLY A 44 -12.16 12.99 -8.01
N GLY A 45 -12.61 12.59 -6.81
CA GLY A 45 -13.94 12.93 -6.31
C GLY A 45 -14.13 14.44 -6.13
N TYR A 46 -13.15 15.13 -5.55
CA TYR A 46 -13.19 16.58 -5.38
C TYR A 46 -13.16 17.31 -6.73
N GLY A 47 -12.26 16.92 -7.64
CA GLY A 47 -12.20 17.48 -8.99
C GLY A 47 -13.50 17.27 -9.77
N PHE A 48 -14.11 16.08 -9.65
CA PHE A 48 -15.41 15.79 -10.24
C PHE A 48 -16.53 16.64 -9.62
N LEU A 49 -16.54 16.81 -8.29
CA LEU A 49 -17.49 17.68 -7.60
C LEU A 49 -17.40 19.12 -8.10
N VAL A 50 -16.18 19.64 -8.19
CA VAL A 50 -15.90 20.99 -8.71
C VAL A 50 -16.35 21.10 -10.16
N TRP A 51 -16.04 20.12 -11.00
CA TRP A 51 -16.49 20.10 -12.40
C TRP A 51 -18.02 20.10 -12.52
N MET A 52 -18.72 19.29 -11.72
CA MET A 52 -20.19 19.31 -11.66
C MET A 52 -20.74 20.62 -11.16
N TYR A 53 -20.11 21.19 -10.14
CA TYR A 53 -20.46 22.53 -9.66
C TYR A 53 -20.34 23.58 -10.77
N GLN A 54 -19.29 23.52 -11.60
CA GLN A 54 -19.13 24.41 -12.75
C GLN A 54 -20.20 24.23 -13.82
N ILE A 55 -20.68 23.01 -14.05
CA ILE A 55 -21.76 22.75 -15.01
C ILE A 55 -23.08 23.38 -14.52
N VAL A 56 -23.34 23.35 -13.20
CA VAL A 56 -24.58 23.88 -12.61
C VAL A 56 -24.54 25.40 -12.40
N PHE A 57 -23.42 25.94 -11.92
CA PHE A 57 -23.29 27.35 -11.52
C PHE A 57 -22.46 28.21 -12.48
N GLY A 58 -21.93 27.62 -13.54
CA GLY A 58 -21.04 28.26 -14.51
C GLY A 58 -19.55 28.12 -14.14
N PRO A 59 -18.65 28.23 -15.13
CA PRO A 59 -17.20 28.10 -14.92
C PRO A 59 -16.65 29.24 -14.06
N PRO A 60 -15.60 28.99 -13.24
CA PRO A 60 -14.91 30.05 -12.50
C PRO A 60 -14.33 31.06 -13.50
N GLY A 61 -14.67 32.33 -13.30
CA GLY A 61 -14.26 33.41 -14.20
C GLY A 61 -12.73 33.56 -14.29
N PRO A 62 -12.20 34.17 -15.37
CA PRO A 62 -10.78 34.40 -15.54
C PRO A 62 -10.18 35.13 -14.32
N PRO A 63 -8.94 34.80 -13.90
CA PRO A 63 -8.26 35.55 -12.85
C PRO A 63 -8.17 37.01 -13.30
N GLY A 64 -8.80 37.90 -12.53
CA GLY A 64 -8.93 39.32 -12.88
C GLY A 64 -7.57 39.96 -13.16
N GLY A 65 -7.43 40.52 -14.36
CA GLY A 65 -6.36 41.43 -14.77
C GLY A 65 -6.95 42.80 -15.09
#